data_AF-A0A336N6B7-F1
#
_entry.id   AF-A0A336N6B7-F1
#
_cell.length_a   1.000
_cell.length_b   1.000
_cell.length_c   1.000
_cell.angle_alpha   90.00
_cell.angle_beta   90.00
_cell.angle_gamma   90.00
#
_symmetry.space_group_name_H-M   'P 1'
#
loop_
_entity.id
_entity.type
_entity.pdbx_description
1 polymer ?
#
loop_
_entity_poly.entity_id
_entity_poly.type
_entity_poly.pdbx_seq_one_letter_code
_entity_poly.pdbx_strand_id
1 'polypeptide(L)'
;MPGIFYYVDVDSIWVDDKDKRLVHFDVVINLDKGLYVFKEHPKLYAKSIRQYKTLNCENFAFTHARSDFYADFWGDGIRTTSKRQAQHTITLQPQSSLYILGQVICANVHHRK
;
A
#
# COMPACT_ATOMS: atom_id res chain seq x y z
N MET A 1 0.87 -9.53 20.88
CA MET A 1 1.48 -10.42 19.86
C MET A 1 2.45 -9.59 19.04
N PRO A 2 3.74 -9.95 18.96
CA PRO A 2 4.62 -9.35 17.96
C PRO A 2 4.17 -9.80 16.57
N GLY A 3 4.05 -8.86 15.63
CA GLY A 3 3.57 -9.12 14.27
C GLY A 3 3.67 -7.87 13.40
N ILE A 4 3.75 -8.08 12.09
CA ILE A 4 3.67 -7.02 11.08
C ILE A 4 2.18 -6.76 10.82
N PHE A 5 1.75 -5.52 10.99
CA PHE A 5 0.33 -5.16 10.84
C PHE A 5 0.09 -4.42 9.53
N TYR A 6 -0.87 -4.91 8.74
CA TYR A 6 -1.21 -4.38 7.43
C TYR A 6 -2.56 -3.67 7.49
N TYR A 7 -2.60 -2.44 6.97
CA TYR A 7 -3.77 -1.59 6.94
C TYR A 7 -3.95 -1.00 5.54
N VAL A 8 -5.19 -0.72 5.15
CA VAL A 8 -5.48 0.14 3.99
C VAL A 8 -5.79 1.52 4.51
N ASP A 9 -5.10 2.53 3.99
CA ASP A 9 -5.42 3.92 4.26
C ASP A 9 -6.66 4.31 3.44
N VAL A 10 -7.82 4.34 4.08
CA VAL A 10 -9.11 4.56 3.42
C VAL A 10 -9.20 5.94 2.78
N ASP A 11 -8.54 6.94 3.37
CA ASP A 11 -8.54 8.32 2.88
C ASP A 11 -7.70 8.45 1.58
N SER A 12 -6.81 7.50 1.33
CA SER A 12 -6.00 7.44 0.11
C SER A 12 -6.72 6.76 -1.08
N ILE A 13 -7.91 6.20 -0.88
CA ILE A 13 -8.62 5.46 -1.93
C ILE A 13 -9.23 6.45 -2.92
N TRP A 14 -8.85 6.34 -4.19
CA TRP A 14 -9.45 7.10 -5.28
C TRP A 14 -9.57 6.28 -6.56
N VAL A 15 -10.61 6.57 -7.36
CA VAL A 15 -10.83 5.92 -8.66
C VAL A 15 -10.16 6.76 -9.74
N ASP A 16 -9.43 6.12 -10.64
CA ASP A 16 -8.73 6.81 -11.71
C ASP A 16 -9.69 7.63 -12.60
N ASP A 17 -9.24 8.82 -13.01
CA ASP A 17 -10.05 9.73 -13.81
C ASP A 17 -10.17 9.32 -15.27
N LYS A 18 -9.13 8.65 -15.80
CA LYS A 18 -9.05 8.23 -17.20
C LYS A 18 -9.52 6.79 -17.39
N ASP A 19 -9.21 5.91 -16.45
CA ASP A 19 -9.62 4.51 -16.48
C ASP A 19 -10.41 4.15 -15.22
N LYS A 20 -11.73 4.29 -15.27
CA LYS A 20 -12.63 4.07 -14.13
C LYS A 20 -12.57 2.66 -13.52
N ARG A 21 -11.89 1.72 -14.16
CA ARG A 21 -11.66 0.36 -13.64
C ARG A 21 -10.52 0.31 -12.63
N LEU A 22 -9.64 1.31 -12.64
CA LEU A 22 -8.47 1.38 -11.78
C LEU A 22 -8.82 2.13 -10.49
N VAL A 23 -8.46 1.51 -9.38
CA VAL A 23 -8.57 2.08 -8.04
C VAL A 23 -7.18 2.17 -7.45
N HIS A 24 -6.79 3.35 -7.00
CA HIS A 24 -5.50 3.62 -6.39
C HIS A 24 -5.68 3.79 -4.89
N PHE A 25 -4.72 3.29 -4.12
CA PHE A 25 -4.75 3.37 -2.66
C PHE A 25 -3.38 3.05 -2.07
N ASP A 26 -3.17 3.47 -0.82
CA ASP A 26 -2.00 3.14 -0.03
C ASP A 26 -2.30 1.99 0.94
N VAL A 27 -1.38 1.05 1.00
CA VAL A 27 -1.28 0.06 2.09
C VAL A 27 -0.23 0.55 3.08
N VAL A 28 -0.60 0.61 4.35
CA VAL A 28 0.29 1.00 5.44
C VAL A 28 0.65 -0.22 6.26
N ILE A 29 1.94 -0.38 6.52
CA ILE A 29 2.52 -1.51 7.24
C ILE A 29 3.22 -0.97 8.49
N ASN A 30 2.69 -1.25 9.68
CA ASN A 30 3.38 -0.95 10.94
C ASN A 30 4.35 -2.10 11.27
N LEU A 31 5.62 -1.75 11.46
CA LEU A 31 6.71 -2.70 11.65
C LEU A 31 6.84 -3.10 13.12
N ASP A 32 7.14 -4.36 13.36
CA ASP A 32 7.49 -4.89 14.68
C ASP A 32 8.93 -4.55 15.07
N LYS A 33 9.81 -4.39 14.07
CA LYS A 33 11.23 -4.04 14.22
C LYS A 33 11.58 -2.83 13.37
N GLY A 34 12.35 -1.91 13.95
CA GLY A 34 12.84 -0.72 13.27
C GLY A 34 13.82 -1.05 12.14
N LEU A 35 13.65 -0.38 10.98
CA LEU A 35 14.58 -0.49 9.85
C LEU A 35 15.44 0.77 9.73
N TYR A 36 16.77 0.65 9.84
CA TYR A 36 17.70 1.78 9.72
C TYR A 36 17.94 2.15 8.24
N VAL A 37 16.99 2.88 7.66
CA VAL A 37 16.97 3.23 6.22
C VAL A 37 17.21 4.72 5.93
N PHE A 38 17.35 5.54 6.97
CA PHE A 38 17.58 6.99 6.85
C PHE A 38 19.08 7.31 6.81
N LYS A 39 19.61 7.61 5.61
CA LYS A 39 21.05 7.89 5.43
C LYS A 39 21.53 9.16 6.15
N GLU A 40 20.71 10.20 6.13
CA GLU A 40 21.01 11.49 6.76
C GLU A 40 20.79 11.47 8.28
N HIS A 41 20.08 10.45 8.78
CA HIS A 41 19.75 10.30 10.19
C HIS A 41 20.04 8.86 10.67
N PRO A 42 21.30 8.49 10.92
CA PRO A 42 21.71 7.10 11.16
C PRO A 42 21.15 6.50 12.46
N LYS A 43 20.68 7.32 13.41
CA LYS A 43 20.01 6.87 14.65
C LYS A 43 18.49 6.71 14.49
N LEU A 44 17.91 7.23 13.41
CA LEU A 44 16.50 7.07 13.10
C LEU A 44 16.27 5.75 12.38
N TYR A 45 15.18 5.08 12.74
CA TYR A 45 14.71 3.86 12.09
C TYR A 45 13.26 4.04 11.67
N ALA A 46 12.87 3.38 10.59
CA ALA A 46 11.50 3.39 10.11
C ALA A 46 10.64 2.51 11.03
N LYS A 47 9.48 3.04 11.41
CA LYS A 47 8.44 2.33 12.17
C LYS A 47 7.30 1.87 11.28
N SER A 48 7.16 2.44 10.09
CA SER A 48 6.17 1.99 9.11
C SER A 48 6.63 2.11 7.67
N ILE A 49 5.90 1.41 6.80
CA ILE A 49 6.05 1.46 5.34
C ILE A 49 4.70 1.84 4.75
N ARG A 50 4.69 2.76 3.79
CA ARG A 50 3.51 3.07 2.97
C ARG A 50 3.77 2.62 1.54
N GLN A 51 2.89 1.80 1.00
CA GLN A 51 3.01 1.21 -0.32
C GLN A 51 1.87 1.67 -1.20
N TYR A 52 2.20 2.35 -2.29
CA TYR A 52 1.22 2.77 -3.29
C TYR A 52 0.83 1.59 -4.18
N LYS A 53 -0.48 1.35 -4.28
CA LYS A 53 -1.09 0.25 -5.02
C LYS A 53 -2.07 0.77 -6.05
N THR A 54 -2.21 -0.02 -7.12
CA THR A 54 -3.30 0.11 -8.08
C THR A 54 -3.98 -1.24 -8.23
N LEU A 55 -5.30 -1.27 -8.15
CA LEU A 55 -6.13 -2.44 -8.37
C LEU A 55 -7.04 -2.18 -9.57
N ASN A 56 -7.04 -3.08 -10.54
CA ASN A 56 -8.03 -3.10 -11.60
C ASN A 56 -9.22 -3.96 -11.16
N CYS A 57 -10.41 -3.36 -11.03
CA CYS A 57 -11.61 -4.01 -10.54
C CYS A 57 -12.32 -4.93 -11.56
N GLU A 58 -11.93 -4.89 -12.85
CA GLU A 58 -12.47 -5.84 -13.85
C GLU A 58 -11.76 -7.19 -13.82
N ASN A 59 -10.43 -7.18 -13.71
CA ASN A 59 -9.61 -8.39 -13.85
C ASN A 59 -8.78 -8.73 -12.61
N PHE A 60 -8.91 -7.95 -11.53
CA PHE A 60 -8.15 -8.10 -10.29
C PHE A 60 -6.63 -8.08 -10.49
N ALA A 61 -6.13 -7.37 -11.51
CA ALA A 61 -4.72 -7.05 -11.62
C ALA A 61 -4.33 -6.06 -10.51
N PHE A 62 -3.40 -6.48 -9.67
CA PHE A 62 -2.92 -5.74 -8.50
C PHE A 62 -1.45 -5.37 -8.70
N THR A 63 -1.20 -4.07 -8.80
CA THR A 63 0.12 -3.50 -9.07
C THR A 63 0.68 -2.88 -7.81
N HIS A 64 1.87 -3.35 -7.41
CA HIS A 64 2.76 -2.61 -6.52
C HIS A 64 3.51 -1.58 -7.35
N ALA A 65 3.31 -0.29 -7.07
CA ALA A 65 3.98 0.77 -7.81
C ALA A 65 5.20 1.33 -7.05
N ARG A 66 5.09 1.59 -5.76
CA ARG A 66 6.21 2.11 -4.94
C ARG A 66 6.06 1.80 -3.45
N SER A 67 7.18 1.91 -2.73
CA SER A 67 7.25 1.77 -1.26
C SER A 67 8.10 2.88 -0.65
N ASP A 68 7.53 3.56 0.32
CA ASP A 68 8.16 4.62 1.10
C ASP A 68 8.23 4.21 2.57
N PHE A 69 9.35 4.53 3.23
CA PHE A 69 9.60 4.21 4.64
C PHE A 69 9.44 5.48 5.49
N TYR A 70 8.90 5.31 6.69
CA TYR A 70 8.49 6.41 7.55
C TYR A 70 8.97 6.22 8.98
N ALA A 71 9.46 7.30 9.58
CA ALA A 71 10.02 7.29 10.94
C ALA A 71 8.96 7.07 12.02
N ASP A 72 7.69 7.36 11.73
CA ASP A 72 6.57 7.11 12.63
C ASP A 72 5.64 6.01 12.12
N PHE A 73 4.72 5.57 12.97
CA PHE A 73 3.67 4.63 12.57
C PHE A 73 2.70 5.30 11.59
N TRP A 74 1.83 4.51 10.96
CA TRP A 74 0.77 5.00 10.06
C TRP A 74 1.27 5.63 8.74
N GLY A 75 2.54 5.43 8.40
CA GLY A 75 3.15 5.97 7.18
C GLY A 75 3.34 7.47 7.25
N ASP A 76 3.76 8.00 8.40
CA ASP A 76 3.89 9.43 8.68
C ASP A 76 5.29 9.82 9.23
N GLY A 77 5.57 11.12 9.29
CA GLY A 77 6.84 11.68 9.74
C GLY A 77 7.92 11.68 8.65
N ILE A 78 9.19 11.60 9.07
CA ILE A 78 10.33 11.67 8.13
C ILE A 78 10.26 10.50 7.14
N ARG A 79 10.23 10.83 5.85
CA ARG A 79 10.12 9.87 4.75
C ARG A 79 11.47 9.61 4.09
N THR A 80 11.72 8.34 3.76
CA THR A 80 12.77 7.95 2.81
C THR A 80 12.25 6.92 1.82
N THR A 81 12.91 6.78 0.68
CA THR A 81 12.49 5.86 -0.39
C THR A 81 13.65 5.01 -0.87
N SER A 82 13.36 3.78 -1.30
CA SER A 82 14.38 2.95 -1.94
C SER A 82 14.72 3.52 -3.31
N LYS A 83 16.01 3.60 -3.64
CA LYS A 83 16.47 4.02 -4.98
C LYS A 83 16.05 3.06 -6.10
N ARG A 84 15.75 1.80 -5.77
CA ARG A 84 15.24 0.79 -6.71
C ARG A 84 13.83 0.40 -6.29
N GLN A 85 12.86 0.88 -7.05
CA GLN A 85 11.47 0.44 -6.93
C GLN A 85 11.14 -0.31 -8.22
N ALA A 86 10.99 -1.62 -8.11
CA ALA A 86 10.47 -2.42 -9.20
C ALA A 86 8.94 -2.39 -9.11
N GLN A 87 8.30 -1.94 -10.19
CA GLN A 87 6.88 -2.14 -10.34
C GLN A 87 6.63 -3.62 -10.60
N HIS A 88 5.64 -4.18 -9.91
CA HIS A 88 5.28 -5.58 -10.08
C HIS A 88 3.77 -5.73 -10.03
N THR A 89 3.23 -6.40 -11.04
CA THR A 89 1.80 -6.65 -11.17
C THR A 89 1.53 -8.14 -11.04
N ILE A 90 0.56 -8.50 -10.22
CA ILE A 90 0.05 -9.86 -10.09
C ILE A 90 -1.44 -9.88 -10.37
N THR A 91 -1.94 -10.97 -10.90
CA THR A 91 -3.38 -11.24 -10.90
C THR A 91 -3.75 -11.88 -9.57
N LEU A 92 -4.65 -11.25 -8.81
CA LEU A 92 -5.07 -11.77 -7.52
C LEU A 92 -5.83 -13.09 -7.71
N GLN A 93 -5.38 -14.12 -6.99
CA GLN A 93 -6.00 -15.44 -7.07
C GLN A 93 -7.21 -15.51 -6.13
N PRO A 94 -8.31 -16.16 -6.56
CA PRO A 94 -9.45 -16.44 -5.69
C PRO A 94 -9.00 -17.07 -4.36
N GLN A 95 -9.68 -16.74 -3.26
CA GLN A 95 -9.37 -17.19 -1.89
C GLN A 95 -8.08 -16.63 -1.25
N SER A 96 -7.27 -15.85 -1.97
CA SER A 96 -6.17 -15.10 -1.33
C SER A 96 -6.69 -13.92 -0.50
N SER A 97 -5.94 -13.54 0.55
CA SER A 97 -6.29 -12.38 1.39
C SER A 97 -6.39 -11.08 0.60
N LEU A 98 -5.48 -10.87 -0.35
CA LEU A 98 -5.51 -9.71 -1.24
C LEU A 98 -6.70 -9.73 -2.21
N TYR A 99 -7.16 -10.91 -2.64
CA TYR A 99 -8.37 -11.02 -3.46
C TYR A 99 -9.61 -10.58 -2.68
N ILE A 100 -9.76 -11.02 -1.43
CA ILE A 100 -10.85 -10.59 -0.55
C ILE A 100 -10.80 -9.07 -0.35
N LEU A 101 -9.61 -8.52 -0.09
CA LEU A 101 -9.43 -7.07 0.01
C LEU A 101 -9.86 -6.37 -1.28
N GLY A 102 -9.47 -6.90 -2.44
CA GLY A 102 -9.87 -6.36 -3.73
C GLY A 102 -11.38 -6.35 -3.91
N GLN A 103 -12.08 -7.40 -3.50
CA GLN A 103 -13.55 -7.46 -3.56
C GLN A 103 -14.18 -6.37 -2.68
N VAL A 104 -13.68 -6.20 -1.46
CA VAL A 104 -14.18 -5.16 -0.53
C VAL A 104 -13.97 -3.77 -1.11
N ILE A 105 -12.77 -3.47 -1.62
CA ILE A 105 -12.47 -2.18 -2.24
C ILE A 105 -13.40 -1.96 -3.44
N CYS A 106 -13.36 -2.86 -4.43
CA CYS A 106 -14.11 -2.69 -5.68
C CYS A 106 -15.63 -2.56 -5.46
N ALA A 107 -16.20 -3.29 -4.50
CA ALA A 107 -17.61 -3.12 -4.14
C ALA A 107 -17.90 -1.70 -3.64
N ASN A 108 -17.08 -1.16 -2.74
CA ASN A 108 -17.37 0.13 -2.09
C ASN A 108 -17.12 1.35 -2.98
N VAL A 109 -16.18 1.29 -3.92
CA VAL A 109 -15.96 2.41 -4.85
C VAL A 109 -16.95 2.43 -6.01
N HIS A 110 -17.45 1.28 -6.48
CA HIS A 110 -18.43 1.22 -7.57
C HIS A 110 -19.89 1.28 -7.13
N HIS A 111 -20.20 1.02 -5.86
CA HIS A 111 -21.54 1.22 -5.30
C HIS A 111 -21.89 2.67 -4.96
N ARG A 112 -20.93 3.61 -5.00
CA ARG A 112 -21.22 5.05 -4.98
C ARG A 112 -21.75 5.49 -6.36
N LYS A 113 -23.00 5.13 -6.66
CA LYS A 113 -23.84 5.77 -7.67
C LYS A 113 -25.02 6.44 -6.99
#